data_AF-A0A9D5JIG8-F1
#
_entry.id   AF-A0A9D5JIG8-F1
#
_cell.length_a   1.000
_cell.length_b   1.000
_cell.length_c   1.000
_cell.angle_alpha   90.00
_cell.angle_beta   90.00
_cell.angle_gamma   90.00
#
_symmetry.space_group_name_H-M   'P 1'
#
loop_
_entity.id
_entity.type
_entity.pdbx_description
1 polymer ?
#
loop_
_entity_poly.entity_id
_entity_poly.type
_entity_poly.pdbx_seq_one_letter_code
_entity_poly.pdbx_strand_id
1 'polypeptide(L)'
;MKPFIFIFFLLLLITSCDPCSDCGEPFISEPTVKMIFINQDSIRSLDLAINSFESLDAKFTLVKANLAELRNSLRQIQESLDIGSDEYQDEKESLLKRIKQKQQDSLFYETQEIASKTSVLNTTKSIINSGLILVNQISIPEIDSIITYSDSAASWNFPLSFENKFSIYEVLIHDERFTIELDYETFAGADEDRNIRIRARNIQVIDASFDSLNICEQNCIDGEASFTFYF
;
A
#
# COMPACT_ATOMS: atom_id res chain seq x y z
N MET A 1 -17.08 79.30 5.12
CA MET A 1 -16.03 78.24 5.15
C MET A 1 -16.33 77.04 6.07
N LYS A 2 -17.34 77.07 6.96
CA LYS A 2 -17.67 75.93 7.84
C LYS A 2 -18.57 74.80 7.28
N PRO A 3 -19.45 74.99 6.26
CA PRO A 3 -20.32 73.90 5.81
C PRO A 3 -19.61 72.89 4.88
N PHE A 4 -18.53 73.30 4.20
CA PHE A 4 -17.80 72.42 3.27
C PHE A 4 -16.97 71.35 3.99
N ILE A 5 -16.42 71.64 5.17
CA ILE A 5 -15.64 70.67 5.94
C ILE A 5 -16.54 69.56 6.50
N PHE A 6 -17.78 69.91 6.88
CA PHE A 6 -18.74 68.93 7.39
C PHE A 6 -19.22 67.96 6.30
N ILE A 7 -19.43 68.46 5.07
CA ILE A 7 -19.77 67.63 3.91
C ILE A 7 -18.60 66.71 3.52
N PHE A 8 -17.36 67.21 3.62
CA PHE A 8 -16.16 66.42 3.33
C PHE A 8 -15.92 65.30 4.36
N PHE A 9 -16.18 65.56 5.64
CA PHE A 9 -16.14 64.54 6.69
C PHE A 9 -17.28 63.52 6.58
N LEU A 10 -18.46 63.92 6.12
CA LEU A 10 -19.57 63.01 5.90
C LEU A 10 -19.32 62.09 4.69
N LEU A 11 -18.71 62.61 3.61
CA LEU A 11 -18.32 61.83 2.44
C LEU A 11 -17.24 60.79 2.77
N LEU A 12 -16.28 61.11 3.66
CA LEU A 12 -15.26 60.16 4.11
C LEU A 12 -15.82 59.01 4.96
N LEU A 13 -16.94 59.21 5.65
CA LEU A 13 -17.60 58.16 6.44
C LEU A 13 -18.44 57.21 5.57
N ILE A 14 -19.00 57.70 4.45
CA ILE A 14 -19.81 56.88 3.53
C ILE A 14 -18.92 55.97 2.66
N THR A 15 -17.64 56.30 2.49
CA THR A 15 -16.67 55.49 1.69
C THR A 15 -15.93 54.42 2.51
N SER A 16 -16.36 54.13 3.75
CA SER A 16 -15.71 53.11 4.60
C SER A 16 -16.60 51.91 4.94
N CYS A 17 -17.65 51.67 4.15
CA CYS A 17 -18.33 50.38 4.11
C CYS A 17 -18.45 49.95 2.64
N ASP A 18 -17.35 49.44 2.10
CA ASP A 18 -17.45 48.45 1.03
C ASP A 18 -17.25 47.08 1.70
N PRO A 19 -18.33 46.37 2.10
CA PRO A 19 -18.19 44.98 2.48
C PRO A 19 -17.96 44.19 1.20
N CYS A 20 -16.71 44.21 0.75
CA CYS A 20 -16.11 43.21 -0.12
C CYS A 20 -16.86 42.94 -1.44
N SER A 21 -16.90 43.91 -2.35
CA SER A 21 -17.22 43.63 -3.76
C SER A 21 -16.15 42.80 -4.49
N ASP A 22 -14.95 42.68 -3.89
CA ASP A 22 -13.78 41.93 -4.37
C ASP A 22 -13.46 40.69 -3.51
N CYS A 23 -14.33 40.35 -2.55
CA CYS A 23 -14.37 38.97 -2.07
C CYS A 23 -14.96 38.19 -3.24
N GLY A 24 -14.11 37.64 -4.12
CA GLY A 24 -14.54 36.62 -5.08
C GLY A 24 -15.46 35.63 -4.37
N GLU A 25 -16.48 35.14 -5.07
CA GLU A 25 -17.47 34.23 -4.47
C GLU A 25 -16.74 33.23 -3.56
N PRO A 26 -17.22 33.03 -2.31
CA PRO A 26 -16.51 32.19 -1.36
C PRO A 26 -16.16 30.90 -2.07
N PHE A 27 -14.87 30.59 -2.16
CA PHE A 27 -14.42 29.36 -2.82
C PHE A 27 -14.89 28.20 -1.95
N ILE A 28 -16.10 27.70 -2.25
CA ILE A 28 -16.72 26.58 -1.58
C ILE A 28 -16.08 25.34 -2.19
N SER A 29 -14.99 24.86 -1.57
CA SER A 29 -14.38 23.55 -1.90
C SER A 29 -14.93 22.49 -0.97
N GLU A 30 -15.41 21.37 -1.51
CA GLU A 30 -15.89 20.23 -0.72
C GLU A 30 -14.83 19.80 0.30
N PRO A 31 -15.19 19.60 1.59
CA PRO A 31 -14.27 19.07 2.57
C PRO A 31 -13.83 17.69 2.08
N THR A 32 -12.56 17.38 2.27
CA THR A 32 -12.01 16.09 1.83
C THR A 32 -11.48 15.31 3.01
N VAL A 33 -11.55 13.99 2.87
CA VAL A 33 -10.98 13.04 3.82
C VAL A 33 -9.91 12.23 3.13
N LYS A 34 -8.81 11.96 3.84
CA LYS A 34 -7.75 11.09 3.33
C LYS A 34 -8.10 9.64 3.60
N MET A 35 -8.06 8.82 2.55
CA MET A 35 -8.22 7.37 2.64
C MET A 35 -6.94 6.69 2.19
N ILE A 36 -6.53 5.68 2.96
CA ILE A 36 -5.36 4.83 2.71
C ILE A 36 -5.89 3.41 2.58
N PHE A 37 -5.44 2.69 1.57
CA PHE A 37 -5.86 1.33 1.34
C PHE A 37 -4.63 0.43 1.44
N ILE A 38 -4.77 -0.72 2.08
CA ILE A 38 -3.69 -1.69 2.31
C ILE A 38 -4.17 -3.06 1.84
N ASN A 39 -3.46 -3.60 0.85
CA ASN A 39 -3.70 -4.93 0.31
C ASN A 39 -3.10 -6.00 1.25
N GLN A 40 -3.95 -6.72 1.99
CA GLN A 40 -3.55 -7.84 2.86
C GLN A 40 -3.17 -9.09 2.06
N ASP A 41 -3.73 -9.28 0.87
CA ASP A 41 -3.37 -10.37 -0.04
C ASP A 41 -1.88 -10.36 -0.41
N SER A 42 -1.26 -9.18 -0.42
CA SER A 42 0.18 -9.00 -0.63
C SER A 42 0.99 -9.54 0.56
N ILE A 43 0.46 -9.44 1.79
CA ILE A 43 1.07 -10.03 2.99
C ILE A 43 0.92 -11.55 2.97
N ARG A 44 -0.25 -12.07 2.57
CA ARG A 44 -0.43 -13.53 2.36
C ARG A 44 0.50 -14.07 1.28
N SER A 45 0.69 -13.31 0.21
CA SER A 45 1.64 -13.64 -0.87
C SER A 45 3.09 -13.65 -0.37
N LEU A 46 3.42 -12.78 0.59
CA LEU A 46 4.72 -12.77 1.27
C LEU A 46 4.91 -14.04 2.11
N ASP A 47 3.91 -14.46 2.88
CA ASP A 47 3.96 -15.71 3.66
C ASP A 47 4.11 -16.94 2.75
N LEU A 48 3.40 -16.99 1.63
CA LEU A 48 3.57 -18.06 0.63
C LEU A 48 4.99 -18.06 0.04
N ALA A 49 5.55 -16.88 -0.25
CA ALA A 49 6.92 -16.76 -0.72
C ALA A 49 7.92 -17.27 0.33
N ILE A 50 7.75 -16.90 1.60
CA ILE A 50 8.58 -17.33 2.74
C ILE A 50 8.51 -18.85 2.95
N ASN A 51 7.30 -19.42 3.00
CA ASN A 51 7.11 -20.88 3.12
C ASN A 51 7.79 -21.64 1.96
N SER A 52 7.83 -21.02 0.79
CA SER A 52 8.52 -21.59 -0.37
C SER A 52 10.06 -21.60 -0.22
N PHE A 53 10.64 -20.74 0.62
CA PHE A 53 12.07 -20.79 0.99
C PHE A 53 12.36 -21.89 2.01
N GLU A 54 11.46 -22.16 2.97
CA GLU A 54 11.62 -23.27 3.92
C GLU A 54 11.67 -24.63 3.20
N SER A 55 10.84 -24.79 2.16
CA SER A 55 10.87 -25.99 1.31
C SER A 55 12.21 -26.19 0.58
N LEU A 56 12.92 -25.08 0.27
CA LEU A 56 14.24 -25.12 -0.37
C LEU A 56 15.33 -25.53 0.63
N ASP A 57 15.26 -25.07 1.88
CA ASP A 57 16.18 -25.48 2.93
C ASP A 57 16.08 -26.99 3.23
N ALA A 58 14.86 -27.53 3.19
CA ALA A 58 14.63 -28.98 3.29
C ALA A 58 15.25 -29.75 2.12
N LYS A 59 15.10 -29.26 0.87
CA LYS A 59 15.78 -29.85 -0.30
C LYS A 59 17.30 -29.80 -0.16
N PHE A 60 17.85 -28.69 0.34
CA PHE A 60 19.29 -28.52 0.56
C PHE A 60 19.84 -29.52 1.57
N THR A 61 19.11 -29.72 2.67
CA THR A 61 19.44 -30.72 3.69
C THR A 61 19.50 -32.13 3.09
N LEU A 62 18.54 -32.49 2.23
CA LEU A 62 18.52 -33.79 1.54
C LEU A 62 19.70 -33.97 0.56
N VAL A 63 20.01 -32.95 -0.25
CA VAL A 63 21.15 -33.01 -1.19
C VAL A 63 22.46 -33.15 -0.44
N LYS A 64 22.63 -32.41 0.66
CA LYS A 64 23.82 -32.50 1.52
C LYS A 64 23.98 -33.89 2.14
N ALA A 65 22.87 -34.51 2.58
CA ALA A 65 22.87 -35.88 3.09
C ALA A 65 23.29 -36.89 2.01
N ASN A 66 22.72 -36.80 0.81
CA ASN A 66 23.07 -37.69 -0.32
C ASN A 66 24.54 -37.54 -0.76
N LEU A 67 25.08 -36.32 -0.77
CA LEU A 67 26.50 -36.09 -1.07
C LEU A 67 27.42 -36.62 0.03
N ALA A 68 26.99 -36.55 1.30
CA ALA A 68 27.74 -37.14 2.40
C ALA A 68 27.78 -38.67 2.30
N GLU A 69 26.67 -39.31 1.92
CA GLU A 69 26.61 -40.74 1.66
C GLU A 69 27.54 -41.15 0.51
N LEU A 70 27.48 -40.46 -0.64
CA LEU A 70 28.36 -40.71 -1.78
C LEU A 70 29.84 -40.52 -1.43
N ARG A 71 30.18 -39.53 -0.60
CA ARG A 71 31.54 -39.32 -0.09
C ARG A 71 31.98 -40.46 0.85
N ASN A 72 31.08 -40.96 1.69
CA ASN A 72 31.37 -42.08 2.57
C ASN A 72 31.62 -43.37 1.77
N SER A 73 30.82 -43.64 0.74
CA SER A 73 31.04 -44.77 -0.18
C SER A 73 32.37 -44.64 -0.93
N LEU A 74 32.70 -43.42 -1.40
CA LEU A 74 33.99 -43.16 -2.04
C LEU A 74 35.17 -43.43 -1.09
N ARG A 75 35.04 -43.05 0.19
CA ARG A 75 36.06 -43.33 1.22
C ARG A 75 36.25 -44.83 1.42
N GLN A 76 35.17 -45.60 1.52
CA GLN A 76 35.25 -47.05 1.69
C GLN A 76 35.94 -47.73 0.49
N ILE A 77 35.62 -47.30 -0.73
CA ILE A 77 36.28 -47.83 -1.94
C ILE A 77 37.76 -47.45 -1.97
N GLN A 78 38.11 -46.23 -1.56
CA GLN A 78 39.52 -45.83 -1.44
C GLN A 78 40.26 -46.70 -0.42
N GLU A 79 39.65 -46.99 0.73
CA GLU A 79 40.23 -47.87 1.76
C GLU A 79 40.46 -49.30 1.22
N SER A 80 39.55 -49.83 0.39
CA SER A 80 39.70 -51.13 -0.28
C SER A 80 40.79 -51.14 -1.36
N LEU A 81 40.98 -50.03 -2.07
CA LEU A 81 42.07 -49.87 -3.04
C LEU A 81 43.43 -49.78 -2.35
N ASP A 82 43.52 -49.08 -1.22
CA ASP A 82 44.77 -48.90 -0.47
C ASP A 82 45.31 -50.23 0.10
N ILE A 83 44.46 -51.25 0.25
CA ILE A 83 44.83 -52.64 0.63
C ILE A 83 45.05 -53.58 -0.57
N GLY A 84 45.11 -53.04 -1.80
CA GLY A 84 45.55 -53.76 -3.01
C GLY A 84 44.43 -54.37 -3.87
N SER A 85 43.18 -53.93 -3.70
CA SER A 85 42.04 -54.46 -4.47
C SER A 85 41.79 -53.61 -5.73
N ASP A 86 42.69 -53.70 -6.72
CA ASP A 86 42.66 -52.90 -7.97
C ASP A 86 41.34 -53.01 -8.78
N GLU A 87 40.50 -54.00 -8.48
CA GLU A 87 39.18 -54.20 -9.09
C GLU A 87 38.17 -53.06 -8.83
N TYR A 88 38.37 -52.25 -7.79
CA TYR A 88 37.47 -51.15 -7.44
C TYR A 88 37.78 -49.80 -8.11
N GLN A 89 38.79 -49.75 -8.99
CA GLN A 89 39.24 -48.52 -9.65
C GLN A 89 38.14 -47.88 -10.51
N ASP A 90 37.42 -48.71 -11.29
CA ASP A 90 36.31 -48.27 -12.15
C ASP A 90 35.12 -47.75 -11.34
N GLU A 91 34.86 -48.37 -10.18
CA GLU A 91 33.78 -47.97 -9.27
C GLU A 91 34.06 -46.61 -8.62
N LYS A 92 35.33 -46.36 -8.25
CA LYS A 92 35.80 -45.06 -7.78
C LYS A 92 35.61 -43.96 -8.82
N GLU A 93 36.01 -44.19 -10.07
CA GLU A 93 35.85 -43.21 -11.14
C GLU A 93 34.37 -42.91 -11.45
N SER A 94 33.54 -43.95 -11.44
CA SER A 94 32.07 -43.83 -11.58
C SER A 94 31.45 -42.96 -10.49
N LEU A 95 31.84 -43.17 -9.22
CA LEU A 95 31.37 -42.37 -8.10
C LEU A 95 31.87 -40.92 -8.15
N LEU A 96 33.14 -40.68 -8.50
CA LEU A 96 33.68 -39.33 -8.69
C LEU A 96 32.92 -38.57 -9.77
N LYS A 97 32.58 -39.22 -10.88
CA LYS A 97 31.77 -38.64 -11.95
C LYS A 97 30.36 -38.31 -11.48
N ARG A 98 29.71 -39.23 -10.75
CA ARG A 98 28.37 -39.00 -10.16
C ARG A 98 28.37 -37.85 -9.16
N ILE A 99 29.39 -37.74 -8.30
CA ILE A 99 29.54 -36.63 -7.35
C ILE A 99 29.66 -35.29 -8.10
N LYS A 100 30.51 -35.21 -9.14
CA LYS A 100 30.66 -33.99 -9.94
C LYS A 100 29.37 -33.58 -10.66
N GLN A 101 28.67 -34.52 -11.28
CA GLN A 101 27.39 -34.26 -11.94
C GLN A 101 26.34 -33.78 -10.94
N LYS A 102 26.18 -34.48 -9.81
CA LYS A 102 25.25 -34.10 -8.74
C LYS A 102 25.57 -32.70 -8.20
N GLN A 103 26.84 -32.32 -8.06
CA GLN A 103 27.23 -30.99 -7.63
C GLN A 103 26.90 -29.90 -8.65
N GLN A 104 27.11 -30.15 -9.95
CA GLN A 104 26.82 -29.17 -11.00
C GLN A 104 25.31 -28.98 -11.23
N ASP A 105 24.55 -30.07 -11.30
CA ASP A 105 23.10 -30.01 -11.52
C ASP A 105 22.42 -29.34 -10.33
N SER A 106 22.83 -29.69 -9.10
CA SER A 106 22.40 -29.03 -7.86
C SER A 106 22.66 -27.52 -7.94
N LEU A 107 23.91 -27.09 -8.12
CA LEU A 107 24.24 -25.66 -8.13
C LEU A 107 23.49 -24.86 -9.21
N PHE A 108 23.34 -25.40 -10.41
CA PHE A 108 22.73 -24.68 -11.53
C PHE A 108 21.22 -24.49 -11.36
N TYR A 109 20.49 -25.57 -11.10
CA TYR A 109 19.04 -25.49 -10.89
C TYR A 109 18.70 -24.70 -9.63
N GLU A 110 19.50 -24.82 -8.58
CA GLU A 110 19.29 -24.12 -7.32
C GLU A 110 19.56 -22.61 -7.43
N THR A 111 20.60 -22.20 -8.17
CA THR A 111 20.88 -20.77 -8.37
C THR A 111 19.73 -20.09 -9.13
N GLN A 112 19.13 -20.75 -10.12
CA GLN A 112 17.96 -20.22 -10.81
C GLN A 112 16.70 -20.19 -9.93
N GLU A 113 16.45 -21.24 -9.14
CA GLU A 113 15.27 -21.31 -8.25
C GLU A 113 15.35 -20.26 -7.13
N ILE A 114 16.54 -20.03 -6.56
CA ILE A 114 16.78 -18.97 -5.56
C ILE A 114 16.64 -17.58 -6.18
N ALA A 115 17.23 -17.36 -7.37
CA ALA A 115 17.15 -16.06 -8.04
C ALA A 115 15.69 -15.70 -8.39
N SER A 116 14.90 -16.65 -8.88
CA SER A 116 13.50 -16.40 -9.23
C SER A 116 12.65 -16.10 -7.99
N LYS A 117 12.80 -16.87 -6.91
CA LYS A 117 12.07 -16.64 -5.65
C LYS A 117 12.50 -15.36 -4.94
N THR A 118 13.78 -15.01 -5.00
CA THR A 118 14.29 -13.72 -4.48
C THR A 118 13.73 -12.54 -5.27
N SER A 119 13.57 -12.68 -6.59
CA SER A 119 12.90 -11.69 -7.42
C SER A 119 11.45 -11.48 -6.98
N VAL A 120 10.68 -12.57 -6.85
CA VAL A 120 9.29 -12.52 -6.36
C VAL A 120 9.20 -11.86 -4.98
N LEU A 121 10.05 -12.28 -4.03
CA LEU A 121 10.10 -11.70 -2.69
C LEU A 121 10.39 -10.19 -2.72
N ASN A 122 11.35 -9.76 -3.53
CA ASN A 122 11.71 -8.35 -3.65
C ASN A 122 10.60 -7.53 -4.30
N THR A 123 9.91 -8.08 -5.30
CA THR A 123 8.74 -7.43 -5.91
C THR A 123 7.60 -7.29 -4.91
N THR A 124 7.23 -8.36 -4.19
CA THR A 124 6.19 -8.32 -3.15
C THR A 124 6.55 -7.35 -2.04
N LYS A 125 7.82 -7.37 -1.58
CA LYS A 125 8.32 -6.42 -0.58
C LYS A 125 8.31 -4.99 -1.09
N SER A 126 8.62 -4.76 -2.37
CA SER A 126 8.54 -3.44 -2.99
C SER A 126 7.10 -2.93 -3.05
N ILE A 127 6.14 -3.79 -3.39
CA ILE A 127 4.71 -3.44 -3.42
C ILE A 127 4.25 -3.08 -2.01
N ILE A 128 4.49 -3.95 -1.02
CA ILE A 128 4.17 -3.69 0.40
C ILE A 128 4.82 -2.40 0.89
N ASN A 129 6.12 -2.21 0.65
CA ASN A 129 6.85 -1.03 1.14
C ASN A 129 6.46 0.26 0.43
N SER A 130 6.04 0.18 -0.83
CA SER A 130 5.57 1.36 -1.56
C SER A 130 4.22 1.85 -1.06
N GLY A 131 3.38 0.94 -0.54
CA GLY A 131 2.02 1.25 -0.11
C GLY A 131 1.14 1.78 -1.24
N LEU A 132 1.59 1.68 -2.50
CA LEU A 132 0.91 2.23 -3.66
C LEU A 132 -0.14 1.24 -4.14
N ILE A 133 -1.39 1.68 -4.17
CA ILE A 133 -2.51 0.92 -4.73
C ILE A 133 -3.08 1.74 -5.88
N LEU A 134 -3.70 1.09 -6.86
CA LEU A 134 -4.49 1.74 -7.89
C LEU A 134 -5.98 1.59 -7.53
N VAL A 135 -6.65 2.70 -7.21
CA VAL A 135 -8.12 2.75 -7.23
C VAL A 135 -8.54 3.09 -8.64
N ASN A 136 -9.21 2.16 -9.31
CA ASN A 136 -9.66 2.34 -10.68
C ASN A 136 -10.71 3.46 -10.74
N GLN A 137 -11.64 3.46 -9.79
CA GLN A 137 -12.81 4.34 -9.78
C GLN A 137 -13.33 4.56 -8.36
N ILE A 138 -13.80 5.77 -8.10
CA ILE A 138 -14.68 6.09 -6.97
C ILE A 138 -15.98 6.61 -7.57
N SER A 139 -17.11 6.05 -7.15
CA SER A 139 -18.44 6.57 -7.43
C SER A 139 -19.06 7.09 -6.14
N ILE A 140 -19.69 8.27 -6.21
CA ILE A 140 -20.40 8.91 -5.11
C ILE A 140 -21.86 9.03 -5.55
N PRO A 141 -22.70 8.02 -5.24
CA PRO A 141 -24.06 7.93 -5.76
C PRO A 141 -24.94 9.13 -5.41
N GLU A 142 -24.71 9.79 -4.28
CA GLU A 142 -25.54 10.91 -3.81
C GLU A 142 -25.44 12.16 -4.67
N ILE A 143 -24.31 12.32 -5.37
CA ILE A 143 -24.03 13.50 -6.22
C ILE A 143 -23.77 13.12 -7.68
N ASP A 144 -24.08 11.87 -8.07
CA ASP A 144 -23.80 11.31 -9.40
C ASP A 144 -22.36 11.56 -9.90
N SER A 145 -21.40 11.56 -8.96
CA SER A 145 -20.00 11.87 -9.26
C SER A 145 -19.19 10.59 -9.44
N ILE A 146 -18.36 10.57 -10.49
CA ILE A 146 -17.43 9.48 -10.77
C ILE A 146 -16.03 10.07 -10.94
N ILE A 147 -15.09 9.57 -10.15
CA ILE A 147 -13.68 9.92 -10.21
C ILE A 147 -12.90 8.68 -10.65
N THR A 148 -12.14 8.78 -11.73
CA THR A 148 -11.27 7.70 -12.21
C THR A 148 -9.81 8.05 -12.01
N TYR A 149 -8.99 7.06 -11.68
CA TYR A 149 -7.54 7.24 -11.56
C TYR A 149 -6.81 6.28 -12.49
N SER A 150 -5.74 6.78 -13.12
CA SER A 150 -4.84 5.99 -13.97
C SER A 150 -3.59 5.52 -13.24
N ASP A 151 -3.27 6.15 -12.10
CA ASP A 151 -1.98 6.01 -11.43
C ASP A 151 -2.16 5.51 -9.99
N SER A 152 -1.20 4.74 -9.51
CA SER A 152 -1.18 4.26 -8.13
C SER A 152 -0.74 5.35 -7.15
N ALA A 153 -1.37 5.41 -5.98
CA ALA A 153 -1.00 6.32 -4.90
C ALA A 153 -1.04 5.62 -3.53
N ALA A 154 -0.36 6.21 -2.55
CA ALA A 154 -0.38 5.73 -1.17
C ALA A 154 -1.60 6.24 -0.37
N SER A 155 -2.27 7.28 -0.88
CA SER A 155 -3.47 7.84 -0.27
C SER A 155 -4.30 8.59 -1.31
N TRP A 156 -5.61 8.63 -1.09
CA TRP A 156 -6.56 9.34 -1.94
C TRP A 156 -7.40 10.29 -1.11
N ASN A 157 -7.73 11.45 -1.68
CA ASN A 157 -8.61 12.43 -1.06
C ASN A 157 -10.02 12.25 -1.62
N PHE A 158 -10.95 11.88 -0.75
CA PHE A 158 -12.35 11.67 -1.11
C PHE A 158 -13.15 12.90 -0.69
N PRO A 159 -13.99 13.49 -1.57
CA PRO A 159 -14.81 14.63 -1.22
C PRO A 159 -16.02 14.20 -0.38
N LEU A 160 -16.37 14.99 0.62
CA LEU A 160 -17.54 14.82 1.48
C LEU A 160 -18.64 15.79 1.02
N SER A 161 -19.89 15.30 0.98
CA SER A 161 -21.05 16.13 0.60
C SER A 161 -21.29 17.28 1.59
N PHE A 162 -21.58 18.47 1.06
CA PHE A 162 -22.00 19.62 1.86
C PHE A 162 -23.45 19.56 2.33
N GLU A 163 -24.30 18.92 1.54
CA GLU A 163 -25.76 18.93 1.71
C GLU A 163 -26.23 17.81 2.64
N ASN A 164 -25.46 16.72 2.69
CA ASN A 164 -25.75 15.55 3.48
C ASN A 164 -24.81 15.45 4.70
N LYS A 165 -25.29 14.78 5.74
CA LYS A 165 -24.48 14.45 6.94
C LYS A 165 -23.68 13.16 6.78
N PHE A 166 -23.82 12.49 5.64
CA PHE A 166 -23.12 11.26 5.33
C PHE A 166 -22.71 11.27 3.86
N SER A 167 -21.77 10.39 3.51
CA SER A 167 -21.36 10.12 2.14
C SER A 167 -21.08 8.64 1.97
N ILE A 168 -21.63 8.04 0.92
CA ILE A 168 -21.41 6.66 0.52
C ILE A 168 -20.50 6.66 -0.71
N TYR A 169 -19.48 5.83 -0.66
CA TYR A 169 -18.52 5.64 -1.74
C TYR A 169 -18.58 4.21 -2.24
N GLU A 170 -18.69 4.04 -3.55
CA GLU A 170 -18.36 2.78 -4.22
C GLU A 170 -16.95 2.88 -4.80
N VAL A 171 -16.03 2.10 -4.25
CA VAL A 171 -14.63 2.08 -4.62
C VAL A 171 -14.33 0.83 -5.44
N LEU A 172 -13.77 1.01 -6.64
CA LEU A 172 -13.33 -0.07 -7.51
C LEU A 172 -11.81 -0.23 -7.40
N ILE A 173 -11.36 -1.38 -6.92
CA ILE A 173 -9.93 -1.74 -6.82
C ILE A 173 -9.75 -3.10 -7.51
N HIS A 174 -8.91 -3.17 -8.54
CA HIS A 174 -8.65 -4.42 -9.29
C HIS A 174 -9.92 -5.14 -9.75
N ASP A 175 -10.90 -4.38 -10.28
CA ASP A 175 -12.21 -4.87 -10.74
C ASP A 175 -13.15 -5.39 -9.64
N GLU A 176 -12.76 -5.31 -8.37
CA GLU A 176 -13.61 -5.61 -7.22
C GLU A 176 -14.20 -4.32 -6.64
N ARG A 177 -15.50 -4.38 -6.30
CA ARG A 177 -16.25 -3.24 -5.76
C ARG A 177 -16.37 -3.37 -4.25
N PHE A 178 -16.10 -2.25 -3.59
CA PHE A 178 -16.22 -2.11 -2.15
C PHE A 178 -17.04 -0.87 -1.82
N THR A 179 -17.74 -0.90 -0.70
CA THR A 179 -18.49 0.25 -0.19
C THR A 179 -17.86 0.84 1.06
N ILE A 180 -17.94 2.15 1.22
CA ILE A 180 -17.57 2.87 2.44
C ILE A 180 -18.67 3.89 2.72
N GLU A 181 -19.19 3.92 3.94
CA GLU A 181 -20.12 4.94 4.42
C GLU A 181 -19.48 5.75 5.54
N LEU A 182 -19.42 7.06 5.35
CA LEU A 182 -18.95 8.02 6.34
C LEU A 182 -20.11 8.86 6.86
N ASP A 183 -20.18 9.07 8.17
CA ASP A 183 -21.05 10.04 8.83
C ASP A 183 -20.22 11.16 9.44
N TYR A 184 -20.74 12.39 9.41
CA TYR A 184 -20.02 13.58 9.84
C TYR A 184 -20.96 14.78 10.08
N GLU A 185 -20.43 15.80 10.76
CA GLU A 185 -21.11 17.08 10.95
C GLU A 185 -20.41 18.17 10.13
N THR A 186 -21.16 18.92 9.32
CA THR A 186 -20.63 20.10 8.65
C THR A 186 -20.71 21.34 9.53
N PHE A 187 -19.72 22.23 9.43
CA PHE A 187 -19.69 23.51 10.14
C PHE A 187 -18.95 24.57 9.32
N ALA A 188 -19.23 25.85 9.56
CA ALA A 188 -18.47 26.94 8.97
C ALA A 188 -17.21 27.21 9.81
N GLY A 189 -16.04 27.09 9.19
CA GLY A 189 -14.73 27.40 9.79
C GLY A 189 -14.05 28.55 9.05
N ALA A 190 -13.23 29.33 9.76
CA ALA A 190 -12.34 30.32 9.14
C ALA A 190 -10.96 29.68 8.90
N ASP A 191 -10.40 29.87 7.71
CA ASP A 191 -9.00 29.50 7.44
C ASP A 191 -8.02 30.53 8.02
N GLU A 192 -6.71 30.29 7.84
CA GLU A 192 -5.64 31.17 8.33
C GLU A 192 -5.72 32.59 7.73
N ASP A 193 -6.31 32.71 6.53
CA ASP A 193 -6.52 33.96 5.80
C ASP A 193 -7.88 34.61 6.11
N ARG A 194 -8.64 34.06 7.07
CA ARG A 194 -9.98 34.49 7.50
C ARG A 194 -11.09 34.33 6.45
N ASN A 195 -10.89 33.48 5.45
CA ASN A 195 -11.96 33.09 4.55
C ASN A 195 -12.86 32.05 5.25
N ILE A 196 -14.17 32.23 5.13
CA ILE A 196 -15.15 31.28 5.65
C ILE A 196 -15.25 30.11 4.66
N ARG A 197 -15.00 28.89 5.13
CA ARG A 197 -15.14 27.65 4.38
C ARG A 197 -16.05 26.69 5.14
N ILE A 198 -16.75 25.83 4.40
CA ILE A 198 -17.49 24.73 5.02
C ILE A 198 -16.49 23.59 5.27
N ARG A 199 -16.50 23.08 6.50
CA ARG A 199 -15.61 22.05 7.05
C ARG A 199 -16.45 20.89 7.58
N ALA A 200 -15.85 19.72 7.75
CA ALA A 200 -16.50 18.57 8.36
C ALA A 200 -15.76 18.15 9.64
N ARG A 201 -16.49 17.72 10.66
CA ARG A 201 -15.96 17.21 11.93
C ARG A 201 -16.68 15.95 12.36
N ASN A 202 -16.11 15.27 13.35
CA ASN A 202 -16.64 14.01 13.88
C ASN A 202 -16.82 12.96 12.77
N ILE A 203 -15.93 12.99 11.76
CA ILE A 203 -15.98 12.06 10.65
C ILE A 203 -15.73 10.65 11.18
N GLN A 204 -16.65 9.73 10.87
CA GLN A 204 -16.61 8.36 11.34
C GLN A 204 -17.04 7.39 10.22
N VAL A 205 -16.41 6.22 10.17
CA VAL A 205 -16.85 5.11 9.31
C VAL A 205 -18.00 4.41 10.01
N ILE A 206 -19.18 4.40 9.38
CA ILE A 206 -20.38 3.72 9.92
C ILE A 206 -20.49 2.31 9.36
N ASP A 207 -20.21 2.17 8.07
CA ASP A 207 -20.19 0.88 7.38
C ASP A 207 -19.05 0.84 6.36
N ALA A 208 -18.47 -0.33 6.18
CA ALA A 208 -17.47 -0.56 5.15
C ALA A 208 -17.43 -2.02 4.75
N SER A 209 -17.24 -2.28 3.47
CA SER A 209 -16.91 -3.61 2.94
C SER A 209 -15.49 -4.08 3.30
N PHE A 210 -14.75 -3.27 4.06
CA PHE A 210 -13.35 -3.47 4.44
C PHE A 210 -13.23 -3.68 5.94
N ASP A 211 -12.19 -4.41 6.37
CA ASP A 211 -11.68 -4.23 7.73
C ASP A 211 -11.06 -2.83 7.82
N SER A 212 -11.50 -1.99 8.77
CA SER A 212 -11.04 -0.60 8.87
C SER A 212 -10.35 -0.31 10.21
N LEU A 213 -9.32 0.52 10.15
CA LEU A 213 -8.71 1.14 11.32
C LEU A 213 -8.86 2.66 11.21
N ASN A 214 -9.58 3.25 12.16
CA ASN A 214 -9.65 4.68 12.30
C ASN A 214 -8.40 5.18 13.06
N ILE A 215 -7.64 6.10 12.46
CA ILE A 215 -6.42 6.67 13.08
C ILE A 215 -6.76 7.93 13.90
N CYS A 216 -7.98 8.44 13.80
CA CYS A 216 -8.44 9.55 14.60
C CYS A 216 -9.18 9.05 15.86
N GLU A 217 -8.63 9.35 17.04
CA GLU A 217 -9.22 8.91 18.31
C GLU A 217 -10.36 9.83 18.81
N GLN A 218 -10.34 11.15 18.51
CA GLN A 218 -11.40 12.11 18.87
C GLN A 218 -11.47 13.30 17.88
N ASN A 219 -12.69 13.74 17.56
CA ASN A 219 -13.00 14.91 16.72
C ASN A 219 -12.26 14.94 15.36
N CYS A 220 -12.53 13.96 14.49
CA CYS A 220 -11.90 13.88 13.17
C CYS A 220 -12.38 15.04 12.29
N ILE A 221 -11.49 15.97 11.98
CA ILE A 221 -11.77 17.14 11.14
C ILE A 221 -11.26 16.89 9.72
N ASP A 222 -11.98 17.37 8.71
CA ASP A 222 -11.57 17.30 7.31
C ASP A 222 -10.18 17.93 7.09
N GLY A 223 -9.39 17.35 6.19
CA GLY A 223 -7.99 17.72 5.96
C GLY A 223 -6.98 17.13 6.96
N GLU A 224 -7.41 16.77 8.17
CA GLU A 224 -6.58 16.10 9.19
C GLU A 224 -6.93 14.60 9.34
N ALA A 225 -8.21 14.27 9.15
CA ALA A 225 -8.71 12.91 9.26
C ALA A 225 -8.13 12.00 8.17
N SER A 226 -7.62 10.84 8.62
CA SER A 226 -7.12 9.77 7.75
C SER A 226 -7.70 8.43 8.18
N PHE A 227 -8.29 7.71 7.23
CA PHE A 227 -8.84 6.37 7.43
C PHE A 227 -8.02 5.34 6.69
N THR A 228 -7.73 4.21 7.34
CA THR A 228 -7.01 3.09 6.72
C THR A 228 -7.94 1.90 6.56
N PHE A 229 -8.06 1.43 5.32
CA PHE A 229 -8.90 0.29 4.93
C PHE A 229 -8.02 -0.87 4.47
N TYR A 230 -8.33 -2.07 4.96
CA TYR A 230 -7.65 -3.31 4.61
C TYR A 230 -8.56 -4.17 3.74
N PHE A 231 -8.00 -4.70 2.65
CA PHE A 231 -8.70 -5.58 1.71
C PHE A 231 -7.82 -6.74 1.25
#